data_AF-A0A4Y2TWL5-F1
#
_entry.id   AF-A0A4Y2TWL5-F1
#
_cell.length_a   1.000
_cell.length_b   1.000
_cell.length_c   1.000
_cell.angle_alpha   90.00
_cell.angle_beta   90.00
_cell.angle_gamma   90.00
#
_symmetry.space_group_name_H-M   'P 1'
#
loop_
_entity.id
_entity.type
_entity.pdbx_description
1 polymer ?
#
loop_
_entity_poly.entity_id
_entity_poly.type
_entity_poly.pdbx_seq_one_letter_code
_entity_poly.pdbx_strand_id
1 'polypeptide(L)'
;CNCGEYSKSCRYNWKGDQICDCFPGYAEKYGSCEECNCGPYGSCSFQYGQKTCNCRPFAFEKNGICIIMESTTSEDTTAVRTTILPSTTQYCNCGEYSKSFGKDKPSRIR
;
A
#
# COMPACT_ATOMS: atom_id res chain seq x y z
N CYS A 1 -21.38 17.79 2.12
CA CYS A 1 -20.23 17.43 1.29
C CYS A 1 -20.61 16.33 0.32
N ASN A 2 -19.88 16.22 -0.78
CA ASN A 2 -20.14 15.27 -1.85
C ASN A 2 -18.84 14.57 -2.23
N CYS A 3 -18.65 13.35 -1.71
CA CYS A 3 -17.44 12.54 -1.93
C CYS A 3 -17.62 11.42 -2.97
N GLY A 4 -18.80 11.34 -3.59
CA GLY A 4 -19.17 10.29 -4.54
C GLY A 4 -19.61 8.98 -3.87
N GLU A 5 -20.02 8.04 -4.72
CA GLU A 5 -20.63 6.75 -4.34
C GLU A 5 -19.70 5.86 -3.50
N TYR A 6 -18.38 5.94 -3.74
CA TYR A 6 -17.38 5.09 -3.08
C TYR A 6 -16.84 5.69 -1.78
N SER A 7 -17.56 6.63 -1.18
CA SER A 7 -17.25 7.19 0.13
C SER A 7 -17.96 6.43 1.24
N LYS A 8 -17.22 6.14 2.32
CA LYS A 8 -17.77 5.63 3.59
C LYS A 8 -18.35 6.75 4.42
N SER A 9 -17.63 7.86 4.49
CA SER A 9 -18.00 9.03 5.27
C SER A 9 -17.32 10.26 4.69
N CYS A 10 -17.76 11.42 5.16
CA CYS A 10 -17.21 12.68 4.75
C CYS A 10 -17.26 13.67 5.92
N ARG A 11 -16.24 14.53 6.01
CA ARG A 11 -16.16 15.63 6.97
C ARG A 11 -15.55 16.87 6.33
N TYR A 12 -15.78 18.02 6.92
CA TYR A 12 -15.06 19.25 6.58
C TYR A 12 -13.91 19.47 7.57
N ASN A 13 -12.77 19.96 7.07
CA ASN A 13 -11.72 20.47 7.93
C ASN A 13 -12.05 21.91 8.39
N TRP A 14 -11.20 22.49 9.24
CA TRP A 14 -11.37 23.86 9.74
C TRP A 14 -11.25 24.96 8.68
N LYS A 15 -10.68 24.66 7.50
CA LYS A 15 -10.60 25.57 6.35
C LYS A 15 -11.84 25.47 5.45
N GLY A 16 -12.74 24.53 5.71
CA GLY A 16 -13.91 24.25 4.87
C GLY A 16 -13.63 23.30 3.70
N ASP A 17 -12.44 22.70 3.60
CA ASP A 17 -12.19 21.66 2.60
C ASP A 17 -12.89 20.37 3.03
N GLN A 18 -13.56 19.71 2.10
CA GLN A 18 -14.09 18.38 2.36
C GLN A 18 -12.97 17.34 2.36
N ILE A 19 -13.06 16.38 3.27
CA ILE A 19 -12.19 15.23 3.39
C ILE A 19 -13.07 13.99 3.25
N CYS A 20 -12.66 13.09 2.37
CA CYS A 20 -13.42 11.90 2.03
C CYS A 20 -12.75 10.65 2.58
N ASP A 21 -13.46 9.89 3.43
CA ASP A 21 -12.99 8.56 3.83
C ASP A 21 -13.57 7.54 2.83
N CYS A 22 -12.72 6.94 1.98
CA CYS A 22 -13.15 6.06 0.89
C CYS A 22 -13.24 4.56 1.28
N PHE A 23 -13.98 3.77 0.50
CA PHE A 23 -13.96 2.31 0.61
C PHE A 23 -12.58 1.72 0.27
N PRO A 24 -12.24 0.51 0.78
CA PRO A 24 -11.00 -0.14 0.38
C PRO A 24 -10.94 -0.30 -1.14
N GLY A 25 -9.78 -0.04 -1.74
CA GLY A 25 -9.63 0.00 -3.20
C GLY A 25 -9.98 1.35 -3.83
N TYR A 26 -10.37 2.36 -3.05
CA TYR A 26 -10.62 3.72 -3.50
C TYR A 26 -9.79 4.72 -2.69
N ALA A 27 -9.44 5.85 -3.33
CA ALA A 27 -8.71 6.94 -2.69
C ALA A 27 -9.27 8.30 -3.13
N GLU A 28 -9.08 9.31 -2.29
CA GLU A 28 -9.53 10.67 -2.59
C GLU A 28 -8.71 11.27 -3.75
N LYS A 29 -9.41 11.77 -4.76
CA LYS A 29 -8.87 12.52 -5.90
C LYS A 29 -9.80 13.69 -6.19
N TYR A 30 -9.28 14.91 -6.11
CA TYR A 30 -10.05 16.15 -6.36
C TYR A 30 -11.38 16.22 -5.59
N GLY A 31 -11.39 15.75 -4.34
CA GLY A 31 -12.57 15.76 -3.48
C GLY A 31 -13.61 14.68 -3.77
N SER A 32 -13.30 13.65 -4.57
CA SER A 32 -14.14 12.47 -4.76
C SER A 32 -13.36 11.19 -4.57
N CYS A 33 -14.04 10.09 -4.20
CA CYS A 33 -13.43 8.77 -4.08
C CYS A 33 -13.35 8.11 -5.45
N GLU A 34 -12.13 7.91 -5.94
CA GLU A 34 -11.83 7.31 -7.24
C GLU A 34 -11.13 5.95 -7.05
N GLU A 35 -11.30 5.06 -8.02
CA GLU A 35 -10.70 3.73 -7.97
C GLU A 35 -9.16 3.83 -7.87
N CYS A 36 -8.61 3.11 -6.89
CA CYS A 36 -7.20 3.13 -6.57
C CYS A 36 -6.75 1.76 -6.04
N ASN A 37 -6.40 0.87 -6.98
CA ASN A 37 -5.94 -0.47 -6.66
C ASN A 37 -4.43 -0.63 -6.91
N CYS A 38 -3.64 -0.90 -5.88
CA CYS A 38 -2.20 -1.21 -5.97
C CYS A 38 -1.88 -2.66 -5.62
N GLY A 39 -2.88 -3.54 -5.53
CA GLY A 39 -2.73 -4.90 -5.05
C GLY A 39 -2.56 -5.00 -3.53
N PRO A 40 -2.46 -6.23 -2.99
CA PRO A 40 -2.46 -6.48 -1.55
C PRO A 40 -1.19 -6.00 -0.84
N TYR A 41 -0.11 -5.77 -1.59
CA TYR A 41 1.19 -5.37 -1.06
C TYR A 41 1.49 -3.88 -1.25
N GLY A 42 0.50 -3.07 -1.62
CA GLY A 42 0.67 -1.63 -1.82
C GLY A 42 -0.43 -0.80 -1.17
N SER A 43 -0.09 0.40 -0.71
CA SER A 43 -1.08 1.45 -0.46
C SER A 43 -1.21 2.32 -1.71
N CYS A 44 -2.43 2.80 -1.97
CA CYS A 44 -2.76 3.59 -3.15
C CYS A 44 -3.15 5.01 -2.76
N SER A 45 -2.65 6.00 -3.50
CA SER A 45 -3.04 7.40 -3.38
C SER A 45 -2.94 8.13 -4.71
N PHE A 46 -3.47 9.35 -4.78
CA PHE A 46 -3.29 10.24 -5.93
C PHE A 46 -2.37 11.40 -5.56
N GLN A 47 -1.31 11.59 -6.35
CA GLN A 47 -0.43 12.77 -6.29
C GLN A 47 -0.53 13.51 -7.61
N TYR A 48 -0.86 14.80 -7.57
CA TYR A 48 -1.09 15.62 -8.77
C TYR A 48 -2.07 14.98 -9.77
N GLY A 49 -3.08 14.27 -9.25
CA GLY A 49 -4.08 13.56 -10.05
C GLY A 49 -3.62 12.21 -10.64
N GLN A 50 -2.36 11.83 -10.44
CA GLN A 50 -1.81 10.56 -10.90
C GLN A 50 -1.79 9.54 -9.77
N LYS A 51 -2.19 8.30 -10.10
CA LYS A 51 -2.15 7.18 -9.18
C LYS A 51 -0.69 6.90 -8.79
N THR A 52 -0.44 6.80 -7.49
CA THR A 52 0.85 6.40 -6.92
C THR A 52 0.64 5.15 -6.08
N CYS A 53 1.47 4.13 -6.31
CA CYS A 53 1.54 2.97 -5.44
C CYS A 53 2.76 3.06 -4.52
N ASN A 54 2.53 2.88 -3.22
CA ASN A 54 3.61 2.72 -2.26
C ASN A 54 3.67 1.24 -1.87
N CYS A 55 4.59 0.51 -2.49
CA CYS A 55 4.76 -0.90 -2.21
C CYS A 55 5.42 -1.14 -0.85
N ARG A 56 5.03 -2.24 -0.19
CA ARG A 56 5.74 -2.73 1.00
C ARG A 56 7.19 -3.06 0.65
N PRO A 57 8.12 -3.05 1.63
CA PRO A 57 9.55 -3.21 1.37
C PRO A 57 9.97 -4.48 0.59
N PHE A 58 9.16 -5.54 0.61
CA PHE A 58 9.41 -6.82 -0.07
C PHE A 58 8.67 -6.97 -1.40
N ALA A 59 7.94 -5.93 -1.83
CA ALA A 59 7.20 -5.90 -3.08
C ALA A 59 7.75 -4.79 -3.99
N PHE A 60 7.57 -4.96 -5.29
CA PHE A 60 7.94 -3.96 -6.30
C PHE A 60 6.75 -3.70 -7.21
N GLU A 61 6.73 -2.50 -7.80
CA GLU A 61 5.66 -2.12 -8.71
C GLU A 61 5.89 -2.74 -10.09
N LYS A 62 4.89 -3.45 -10.60
CA LYS A 62 4.81 -3.92 -11.98
C LYS A 62 3.44 -3.56 -12.53
N ASN A 63 3.41 -2.79 -13.62
CA ASN A 63 2.18 -2.35 -14.28
C ASN A 63 1.18 -1.66 -13.33
N GLY A 64 1.65 -0.83 -12.39
CA GLY A 64 0.77 -0.12 -11.45
C GLY A 64 0.18 -0.98 -10.33
N ILE A 65 0.74 -2.16 -10.08
CA ILE A 65 0.37 -3.09 -8.99
C ILE A 65 1.65 -3.52 -8.26
N CYS A 66 1.59 -3.59 -6.93
CA CYS A 66 2.67 -4.10 -6.10
C CYS A 66 2.60 -5.63 -6.03
N ILE A 67 3.65 -6.28 -6.55
CA ILE A 67 3.80 -7.74 -6.53
C ILE A 67 5.10 -8.12 -5.81
N ILE A 68 5.15 -9.34 -5.27
CA ILE A 68 6.39 -9.90 -4.73
C ILE A 68 7.19 -10.55 -5.87
N MET A 69 8.53 -10.62 -5.73
CA MET A 69 9.32 -11.46 -6.61
C MET A 69 9.06 -12.90 -6.20
N GLU A 70 8.08 -13.54 -6.84
CA GLU A 70 7.90 -14.97 -6.67
C GLU A 70 9.11 -15.69 -7.25
N SER A 71 9.96 -16.24 -6.39
CA SER A 71 10.73 -17.41 -6.73
C SER A 71 9.76 -18.58 -6.82
N THR A 72 9.04 -18.70 -7.94
CA THR A 72 8.22 -19.87 -8.32
C THR A 72 7.66 -20.64 -7.12
N THR A 73 6.65 -20.10 -6.44
CA THR A 73 5.83 -20.93 -5.55
C THR A 73 4.47 -21.06 -6.20
N SER A 74 4.42 -22.07 -7.06
CA SER A 74 3.24 -22.72 -7.57
C SER A 74 2.11 -22.68 -6.54
N GLU A 75 1.06 -21.94 -6.83
CA GLU A 75 -0.25 -22.29 -6.31
C GLU A 75 -0.72 -23.49 -7.12
N ASP A 76 -0.39 -24.69 -6.66
CA ASP A 76 -1.38 -25.76 -6.75
C ASP A 76 -1.45 -26.48 -5.41
N THR A 77 -2.66 -26.44 -4.86
CA THR A 77 -2.98 -26.92 -3.54
C THR A 77 -3.24 -28.41 -3.69
N THR A 78 -2.29 -29.29 -3.35
CA THR A 78 -2.59 -30.63 -2.81
C THR A 78 -1.34 -31.42 -2.45
N ALA A 79 -1.46 -32.20 -1.38
CA ALA A 79 -0.55 -33.24 -0.88
C ALA A 79 0.62 -32.77 0.01
N VAL A 80 0.34 -32.83 1.31
CA VAL A 80 1.24 -33.19 2.41
C VAL A 80 2.42 -34.07 1.93
N ARG A 81 3.66 -33.59 2.10
CA ARG A 81 4.76 -34.37 2.71
C ARG A 81 6.00 -33.51 2.99
N THR A 82 6.49 -33.72 4.21
CA THR A 82 7.62 -33.10 4.90
C THR A 82 8.96 -33.32 4.20
N THR A 83 9.75 -32.27 4.00
CA THR A 83 11.22 -32.33 4.05
C THR A 83 11.78 -30.95 4.44
N ILE A 84 12.41 -30.89 5.60
CA ILE A 84 13.20 -29.76 6.10
C ILE A 84 14.47 -29.66 5.24
N LEU A 85 14.78 -28.50 4.66
CA LEU A 85 16.05 -28.22 3.97
C LEU A 85 16.51 -26.79 4.29
N PRO A 86 17.81 -26.54 4.56
CA PRO A 86 18.23 -25.49 5.49
C PRO A 86 18.19 -24.09 4.90
N SER A 87 17.92 -23.16 5.81
CA SER A 87 17.86 -21.72 5.66
C SER A 87 19.06 -21.16 4.88
N THR A 88 18.83 -20.65 3.66
CA THR A 88 19.76 -19.72 3.04
C THR A 88 19.50 -18.32 3.60
N THR A 89 20.35 -17.86 4.50
CA THR A 89 20.41 -16.46 4.92
C THR A 89 20.71 -15.61 3.67
N GLN A 90 19.70 -14.99 3.08
CA GLN A 90 19.91 -13.97 2.05
C GLN A 90 20.21 -12.64 2.74
N TYR A 91 21.45 -12.17 2.58
CA TYR A 91 21.86 -10.82 2.96
C TYR A 91 21.04 -9.80 2.15
N CYS A 92 20.23 -9.00 2.83
CA CYS A 92 19.62 -7.83 2.23
C CYS A 92 20.69 -6.75 2.04
N ASN A 93 21.09 -6.49 0.79
CA ASN A 93 21.91 -5.31 0.47
C ASN A 93 20.97 -4.11 0.28
N CYS A 94 21.04 -3.15 1.20
CA CYS A 94 20.41 -1.85 1.01
C CYS A 94 21.18 -1.09 -0.08
N GLY A 95 20.60 -0.99 -1.29
CA GLY A 95 21.11 -0.11 -2.34
C GLY A 95 20.90 1.36 -1.96
N GLU A 96 21.74 2.26 -2.48
CA GLU A 96 21.84 3.69 -2.09
C GLU A 96 20.53 4.52 -2.24
N TYR A 97 19.45 3.95 -2.76
CA TYR A 97 18.14 4.59 -2.87
C TYR A 97 17.13 4.21 -1.77
N SER A 98 17.53 3.43 -0.76
CA SER A 98 16.68 3.21 0.42
C SER A 98 16.45 4.51 1.20
N LYS A 99 15.28 5.13 1.01
CA LYS A 99 14.83 6.21 1.89
C LYS A 99 14.46 5.63 3.25
N SER A 100 15.29 5.87 4.25
CA SER A 100 14.94 5.68 5.66
C SER A 100 13.84 6.68 6.05
N PHE A 101 12.59 6.24 6.20
CA PHE A 101 11.63 7.01 6.99
C PHE A 101 11.99 6.83 8.46
N GLY A 102 12.59 7.87 9.04
CA GLY A 102 12.86 7.97 10.46
C GLY A 102 11.57 7.77 11.27
N LYS A 103 11.69 7.05 12.38
CA LYS A 103 10.60 6.93 13.35
C LYS A 103 10.39 8.28 14.01
N ASP A 104 9.38 9.03 13.58
CA ASP A 104 8.84 10.08 14.43
C ASP A 104 8.26 9.43 15.69
N LYS A 105 8.97 9.71 16.78
CA LYS A 105 8.70 9.31 18.14
C LYS A 105 7.26 9.68 18.52
N PRO A 106 6.48 8.81 19.19
CA PRO A 106 5.23 9.24 19.79
C PRO A 106 5.56 10.18 20.96
N SER A 107 5.26 11.47 20.80
CA SER A 107 5.17 12.39 21.94
C SER A 107 3.98 11.97 22.79
N ARG A 108 4.28 11.34 23.93
CA ARG A 108 3.32 11.05 24.99
C ARG A 108 3.07 12.35 25.77
N ILE A 109 1.79 12.58 26.01
CA ILE A 109 1.16 13.70 26.74
C ILE A 109 1.81 13.96 28.12
N ARG A 110 2.01 15.24 28.46
CA ARG A 110 1.65 15.81 29.76
C ARG A 110 1.28 17.29 29.60
#